data_AF-A0A5P3XHY1-F1
#
_entry.id   AF-A0A5P3XHY1-F1
#
_cell.length_a   1.000
_cell.length_b   1.000
_cell.length_c   1.000
_cell.angle_alpha   90.00
_cell.angle_beta   90.00
_cell.angle_gamma   90.00
#
_symmetry.space_group_name_H-M   'P 1'
#
loop_
_entity.id
_entity.type
_entity.pdbx_description
1 polymer ?
#
loop_
_entity_poly.entity_id
_entity_poly.type
_entity_poly.pdbx_seq_one_letter_code
_entity_poly.pdbx_strand_id
1 'polypeptide(L)'
;MNIDLEIMELLEELESAINNASSIPFSHKSGIDKEEVLSIISDIKVILPEEVKQAVWINKERQKILNNANQDAEILIEQAKKEAIQIIEKANKESEDMKKNSEEIIKSYIDSDGLVVEAEEKAKSIVEKAEYMAKEIKIGSIRYADDVLEGLQYNLQSIMDEISTNRSELSE
;
A
#
# COMPACT_ATOMS: atom_id res chain seq x y z
N MET A 1 -13.15 16.22 -64.75
CA MET A 1 -13.74 15.23 -65.69
C MET A 1 -12.94 15.07 -66.99
N ASN A 2 -11.96 15.94 -67.31
CA ASN A 2 -11.00 15.68 -68.42
C ASN A 2 -9.74 14.89 -67.97
N ILE A 3 -9.33 15.05 -66.71
CA ILE A 3 -8.12 14.41 -66.16
C ILE A 3 -8.26 12.88 -66.11
N ASP A 4 -9.46 12.36 -65.86
CA ASP A 4 -9.71 10.91 -65.82
C ASP A 4 -9.56 10.26 -67.20
N LEU A 5 -9.88 10.97 -68.27
CA LEU A 5 -9.77 10.45 -69.64
C LEU A 5 -8.31 10.40 -70.10
N GLU A 6 -7.55 11.47 -69.82
CA GLU A 6 -6.13 11.61 -70.19
C GLU A 6 -5.22 10.59 -69.48
N ILE A 7 -5.50 10.28 -68.21
CA ILE A 7 -4.78 9.22 -67.48
C ILE A 7 -5.09 7.85 -68.04
N MET A 8 -6.34 7.59 -68.40
CA MET A 8 -6.74 6.31 -68.99
C MET A 8 -6.08 6.13 -70.36
N GLU A 9 -5.99 7.17 -71.17
CA GLU A 9 -5.26 7.16 -72.45
C GLU A 9 -3.77 6.82 -72.26
N LEU A 10 -3.08 7.44 -71.30
CA LEU A 10 -1.68 7.13 -71.01
C LEU A 10 -1.48 5.71 -70.44
N LEU A 11 -2.46 5.19 -69.70
CA LEU A 11 -2.44 3.80 -69.21
C LEU A 11 -2.64 2.81 -70.35
N GLU A 12 -3.54 3.10 -71.30
CA GLU A 12 -3.73 2.30 -72.51
C GLU A 12 -2.49 2.35 -73.43
N GLU A 13 -1.84 3.51 -73.53
CA GLU A 13 -0.58 3.66 -74.26
C GLU A 13 0.55 2.83 -73.63
N LEU A 14 0.67 2.88 -72.30
CA LEU A 14 1.63 2.05 -71.55
C LEU A 14 1.35 0.56 -71.75
N GLU A 15 0.08 0.15 -71.70
CA GLU A 15 -0.33 -1.24 -71.92
C GLU A 15 -0.01 -1.69 -73.36
N SER A 16 -0.27 -0.83 -74.35
CA SER A 16 0.07 -1.07 -75.75
C SER A 16 1.57 -1.24 -75.96
N ALA A 17 2.39 -0.36 -75.36
CA ALA A 17 3.85 -0.45 -75.44
C ALA A 17 4.39 -1.77 -74.85
N ILE A 18 3.76 -2.27 -73.77
CA ILE A 18 4.12 -3.56 -73.15
C ILE A 18 3.65 -4.74 -74.03
N ASN A 19 2.43 -4.68 -74.55
CA ASN A 19 1.86 -5.77 -75.36
C ASN A 19 2.52 -5.93 -76.73
N ASN A 20 2.98 -4.82 -77.32
CA ASN A 20 3.68 -4.81 -78.62
C ASN A 20 5.20 -5.01 -78.48
N ALA A 21 5.69 -5.23 -77.27
CA ALA A 21 7.10 -5.41 -77.00
C ALA A 21 7.66 -6.65 -77.70
N SER A 22 8.90 -6.54 -78.20
CA SER A 22 9.52 -7.59 -78.99
C SER A 22 9.81 -8.82 -78.12
N SER A 23 9.24 -9.98 -78.43
CA SER A 23 9.55 -11.18 -77.65
C SER A 23 10.97 -11.68 -77.94
N ILE A 24 11.75 -11.93 -76.89
CA ILE A 24 13.12 -12.45 -77.03
C ILE A 24 13.05 -13.98 -77.14
N PRO A 25 13.56 -14.60 -78.23
CA PRO A 25 13.51 -16.06 -78.41
C PRO A 25 14.14 -16.81 -77.24
N PHE A 26 13.51 -17.90 -76.81
CA PHE A 26 13.93 -18.74 -75.68
C PHE A 26 13.95 -18.03 -74.30
N SER A 27 13.33 -16.85 -74.19
CA SER A 27 13.20 -16.08 -72.95
C SER A 27 11.73 -15.72 -72.69
N HIS A 28 11.32 -15.64 -71.42
CA HIS A 28 10.00 -15.08 -71.04
C HIS A 28 10.04 -13.55 -70.90
N LYS A 29 11.06 -12.89 -71.46
CA LYS A 29 11.23 -11.44 -71.42
C LYS A 29 10.92 -10.83 -72.77
N SER A 30 10.29 -9.67 -72.74
CA SER A 30 10.09 -8.83 -73.91
C SER A 30 11.06 -7.65 -73.90
N GLY A 31 11.60 -7.32 -75.06
CA GLY A 31 12.38 -6.12 -75.32
C GLY A 31 11.44 -4.92 -75.43
N ILE A 32 11.54 -4.04 -74.45
CA ILE A 32 10.73 -2.82 -74.31
C ILE A 32 11.66 -1.62 -74.40
N ASP A 33 11.23 -0.55 -75.07
CA ASP A 33 11.94 0.72 -75.00
C ASP A 33 11.76 1.32 -73.60
N LYS A 34 12.88 1.34 -72.86
CA LYS A 34 12.91 1.84 -71.49
C LYS A 34 12.63 3.34 -71.41
N GLU A 35 13.06 4.13 -72.40
CA GLU A 35 12.90 5.58 -72.38
C GLU A 35 11.43 5.95 -72.63
N GLU A 36 10.80 5.30 -73.60
CA GLU A 36 9.37 5.44 -73.91
C GLU A 36 8.49 5.13 -72.68
N VAL A 37 8.69 3.95 -72.07
CA VAL A 37 7.91 3.54 -70.88
C VAL A 37 8.15 4.45 -69.69
N LEU A 38 9.39 4.89 -69.45
CA LEU A 38 9.67 5.82 -68.36
C LEU A 38 9.04 7.20 -68.60
N SER A 39 8.93 7.65 -69.85
CA SER A 39 8.24 8.89 -70.20
C SER A 39 6.75 8.80 -69.90
N ILE A 40 6.06 7.76 -70.39
CA ILE A 40 4.63 7.56 -70.16
C ILE A 40 4.34 7.47 -68.66
N ILE A 41 5.15 6.73 -67.89
CA ILE A 41 5.03 6.65 -66.43
C ILE A 41 5.25 8.03 -65.76
N SER A 42 6.14 8.86 -66.29
CA SER A 42 6.37 10.22 -65.79
C SER A 42 5.16 11.11 -66.05
N ASP A 43 4.58 11.04 -67.24
CA ASP A 43 3.42 11.85 -67.64
C ASP A 43 2.18 11.48 -66.82
N ILE A 44 1.94 10.18 -66.60
CA ILE A 44 0.90 9.69 -65.68
C ILE A 44 1.09 10.32 -64.28
N LYS A 45 2.32 10.35 -63.76
CA LYS A 45 2.61 10.93 -62.43
C LYS A 45 2.36 12.45 -62.38
N VAL A 46 2.60 13.16 -63.47
CA VAL A 46 2.34 14.60 -63.57
C VAL A 46 0.84 14.86 -63.56
N ILE A 47 0.10 14.13 -64.40
CA ILE A 47 -1.35 14.33 -64.62
C ILE A 47 -2.21 13.77 -63.48
N LEU A 48 -1.66 12.87 -62.66
CA LEU A 48 -2.33 12.37 -61.45
C LEU A 48 -3.00 13.54 -60.67
N PRO A 49 -4.33 13.45 -60.40
CA PRO A 49 -5.06 14.54 -59.76
C PRO A 49 -4.48 14.86 -58.40
N GLU A 50 -4.56 16.13 -58.02
CA GLU A 50 -4.06 16.60 -56.74
C GLU A 50 -4.77 15.88 -55.58
N GLU A 51 -6.04 15.51 -55.76
CA GLU A 51 -6.85 14.75 -54.80
C GLU A 51 -6.28 13.35 -54.53
N VAL A 52 -5.74 12.66 -55.55
CA VAL A 52 -5.14 11.33 -55.39
C VAL A 52 -3.80 11.43 -54.67
N LYS A 53 -2.97 12.43 -55.04
CA LYS A 53 -1.71 12.72 -54.35
C LYS A 53 -1.95 13.04 -52.87
N GLN A 54 -2.95 13.86 -52.59
CA GLN A 54 -3.39 14.19 -51.23
C GLN A 54 -3.87 12.95 -50.47
N ALA A 55 -4.68 12.08 -51.07
CA ALA A 55 -5.18 10.88 -50.41
C ALA A 55 -4.05 9.91 -50.00
N VAL A 56 -3.03 9.74 -50.85
CA VAL A 56 -1.83 8.94 -50.52
C VAL A 56 -1.06 9.59 -49.38
N TRP A 57 -0.88 10.91 -49.40
CA TRP A 57 -0.20 11.64 -48.33
C TRP A 57 -0.95 11.55 -47.00
N ILE A 58 -2.28 11.73 -47.00
CA ILE A 58 -3.12 11.61 -45.80
C ILE A 58 -3.00 10.22 -45.17
N ASN A 59 -3.01 9.15 -45.99
CA ASN A 59 -2.83 7.79 -45.46
C ASN A 59 -1.44 7.59 -44.84
N LYS A 60 -0.40 8.12 -45.47
CA LYS A 60 0.97 8.08 -44.94
C LYS A 60 1.09 8.83 -43.62
N GLU A 61 0.52 10.04 -43.55
CA GLU A 61 0.56 10.84 -42.33
C GLU A 61 -0.29 10.21 -41.21
N ARG A 62 -1.45 9.63 -41.54
CA ARG A 62 -2.26 8.85 -40.58
C ARG A 62 -1.46 7.70 -39.99
N GLN A 63 -0.75 6.94 -40.84
CA GLN A 63 0.07 5.82 -40.36
C GLN A 63 1.18 6.29 -39.42
N LYS A 64 1.82 7.42 -39.73
CA LYS A 64 2.84 8.03 -38.89
C LYS A 64 2.27 8.48 -37.54
N ILE A 65 1.10 9.14 -37.54
CA ILE A 65 0.40 9.55 -36.31
C ILE A 65 0.08 8.33 -35.45
N LEU A 66 -0.45 7.25 -36.03
CA LEU A 66 -0.77 6.02 -35.30
C LEU A 66 0.48 5.38 -34.71
N ASN A 67 1.58 5.31 -35.47
CA ASN A 67 2.83 4.75 -34.98
C ASN A 67 3.39 5.58 -33.81
N ASN A 68 3.39 6.90 -33.93
CA ASN A 68 3.84 7.79 -32.86
C ASN A 68 2.95 7.65 -31.62
N ALA A 69 1.63 7.64 -31.78
CA ALA A 69 0.69 7.48 -30.67
C ALA A 69 0.88 6.14 -29.94
N ASN A 70 1.16 5.07 -30.67
CA ASN A 70 1.46 3.76 -30.07
C ASN A 70 2.79 3.80 -29.29
N GLN A 71 3.83 4.43 -29.84
CA GLN A 71 5.11 4.59 -29.14
C GLN A 71 4.97 5.46 -27.88
N ASP A 72 4.25 6.57 -27.96
CA ASP A 72 3.98 7.44 -26.82
C ASP A 72 3.18 6.70 -25.72
N ALA A 73 2.20 5.88 -26.12
CA ALA A 73 1.45 5.04 -25.19
C ALA A 73 2.33 3.99 -24.51
N GLU A 74 3.24 3.34 -25.26
CA GLU A 74 4.21 2.39 -24.69
C GLU A 74 5.11 3.05 -23.65
N ILE A 75 5.65 4.24 -23.97
CA ILE A 75 6.50 5.03 -23.06
C ILE A 75 5.71 5.42 -21.81
N LEU A 76 4.47 5.89 -21.96
CA LEU A 76 3.60 6.27 -20.84
C LEU A 76 3.36 5.07 -19.91
N ILE A 77 3.05 3.90 -20.47
CA ILE A 77 2.81 2.67 -19.70
C ILE A 77 4.08 2.24 -18.97
N GLU A 78 5.24 2.33 -19.61
CA GLU A 78 6.53 1.98 -19.00
C GLU A 78 6.87 2.94 -17.83
N GLN A 79 6.67 4.24 -18.02
CA GLN A 79 6.86 5.24 -16.98
C GLN A 79 5.92 4.99 -15.79
N ALA A 80 4.62 4.78 -16.05
CA ALA A 80 3.64 4.51 -15.01
C ALA A 80 3.98 3.23 -14.21
N LYS A 81 4.46 2.18 -14.88
CA LYS A 81 4.93 0.96 -14.22
C LYS A 81 6.14 1.23 -13.33
N LYS A 82 7.10 2.02 -13.82
CA LYS A 82 8.30 2.38 -13.05
C LYS A 82 7.95 3.21 -11.81
N GLU A 83 7.07 4.19 -11.95
CA GLU A 83 6.59 4.99 -10.82
C GLU A 83 5.84 4.15 -9.80
N ALA A 84 4.99 3.22 -10.23
CA ALA A 84 4.28 2.31 -9.34
C ALA A 84 5.25 1.46 -8.51
N ILE A 85 6.31 0.92 -9.13
CA ILE A 85 7.36 0.18 -8.44
C ILE A 85 8.05 1.07 -7.39
N GLN A 86 8.41 2.30 -7.75
CA GLN A 86 9.06 3.23 -6.84
C GLN A 86 8.18 3.61 -5.64
N ILE A 87 6.87 3.79 -5.85
CA ILE A 87 5.92 4.06 -4.77
C ILE A 87 5.87 2.88 -3.80
N ILE A 88 5.77 1.66 -4.31
CA ILE A 88 5.72 0.45 -3.47
C ILE A 88 7.04 0.28 -2.70
N GLU A 89 8.18 0.47 -3.35
CA GLU A 89 9.49 0.36 -2.72
C GLU A 89 9.66 1.40 -1.60
N LYS A 90 9.27 2.65 -1.85
CA LYS A 90 9.29 3.72 -0.84
C LYS A 90 8.37 3.41 0.34
N ALA A 91 7.14 2.97 0.07
CA ALA A 91 6.18 2.63 1.12
C ALA A 91 6.66 1.47 2.00
N ASN A 92 7.27 0.44 1.38
CA ASN A 92 7.86 -0.69 2.12
C ASN A 92 9.02 -0.22 3.00
N LYS A 93 9.93 0.60 2.46
CA LYS A 93 11.04 1.15 3.24
C LYS A 93 10.57 1.99 4.42
N GLU A 94 9.61 2.89 4.20
CA GLU A 94 9.03 3.70 5.28
C GLU A 94 8.36 2.83 6.36
N SER A 95 7.69 1.75 5.95
CA SER A 95 7.08 0.79 6.88
C SER A 95 8.13 0.04 7.71
N GLU A 96 9.23 -0.39 7.09
CA GLU A 96 10.36 -1.03 7.77
C GLU A 96 11.02 -0.07 8.77
N ASP A 97 11.29 1.17 8.36
CA ASP A 97 11.86 2.21 9.21
C ASP A 97 10.94 2.52 10.40
N MET A 98 9.63 2.62 10.17
CA MET A 98 8.63 2.84 11.23
C MET A 98 8.58 1.68 12.21
N LYS A 99 8.65 0.43 11.73
CA LYS A 99 8.67 -0.76 12.58
C LYS A 99 9.92 -0.76 13.45
N LYS A 100 11.09 -0.53 12.86
CA LYS A 100 12.36 -0.45 13.58
C LYS A 100 12.36 0.64 14.64
N ASN A 101 11.90 1.85 14.30
CA ASN A 101 11.80 2.95 15.25
C ASN A 101 10.83 2.61 16.40
N SER A 102 9.71 1.96 16.10
CA SER A 102 8.76 1.52 17.11
C SER A 102 9.36 0.48 18.06
N GLU A 103 10.13 -0.48 17.53
CA GLU A 103 10.87 -1.47 18.32
C GLU A 103 11.92 -0.80 19.22
N GLU A 104 12.67 0.18 18.71
CA GLU A 104 13.65 0.95 19.48
C GLU A 104 12.98 1.76 20.60
N ILE A 105 11.85 2.40 20.33
CA ILE A 105 11.06 3.13 21.33
C ILE A 105 10.56 2.19 22.42
N ILE A 106 9.95 1.06 22.06
CA ILE A 106 9.46 0.07 23.04
C ILE A 106 10.62 -0.45 23.88
N LYS A 107 11.75 -0.78 23.24
CA LYS A 107 12.94 -1.22 23.95
C LYS A 107 13.44 -0.15 24.91
N SER A 108 13.49 1.11 24.50
CA SER A 108 13.85 2.23 25.37
C SER A 108 12.89 2.35 26.56
N TYR A 109 11.58 2.16 26.39
CA TYR A 109 10.63 2.17 27.50
C TYR A 109 10.80 1.00 28.47
N ILE A 110 11.25 -0.17 27.98
CA ILE A 110 11.55 -1.34 28.82
C ILE A 110 12.89 -1.15 29.54
N ASP A 111 13.92 -0.70 28.82
CA ASP A 111 15.29 -0.51 29.32
C ASP A 111 15.41 0.77 30.19
N SER A 112 14.45 1.69 30.10
CA SER A 112 14.32 2.80 31.05
C SER A 112 13.84 2.25 32.40
N ASP A 113 14.80 1.66 33.11
CA ASP A 113 14.76 1.07 34.46
C ASP A 113 14.08 1.95 35.52
N GLY A 114 12.75 1.97 35.49
CA GLY A 114 11.96 2.66 36.49
C GLY A 114 10.61 2.00 36.69
N LEU A 115 9.89 1.69 35.61
CA LEU A 115 8.49 1.29 35.74
C LEU A 115 8.31 -0.07 36.45
N VAL A 116 9.13 -1.07 36.12
CA VAL A 116 9.04 -2.40 36.77
C VAL A 116 9.59 -2.35 38.19
N VAL A 117 10.77 -1.73 38.39
CA VAL A 117 11.39 -1.59 39.72
C VAL A 117 10.51 -0.76 40.66
N GLU A 118 9.96 0.37 40.21
CA GLU A 118 9.05 1.21 40.99
C GLU A 118 7.73 0.49 41.28
N ALA A 119 7.21 -0.29 40.33
CA ALA A 119 6.04 -1.13 40.57
C ALA A 119 6.31 -2.21 41.61
N GLU A 120 7.47 -2.86 41.56
CA GLU A 120 7.91 -3.85 42.54
C GLU A 120 8.10 -3.23 43.94
N GLU A 121 8.74 -2.06 44.03
CA GLU A 121 8.89 -1.33 45.31
C GLU A 121 7.54 -0.93 45.90
N LYS A 122 6.62 -0.41 45.08
CA LYS A 122 5.26 -0.08 45.53
C LYS A 122 4.51 -1.32 46.00
N ALA A 123 4.58 -2.43 45.25
CA ALA A 123 3.96 -3.68 45.63
C ALA A 123 4.49 -4.18 46.98
N LYS A 124 5.81 -4.16 47.18
CA LYS A 124 6.45 -4.53 48.44
C LYS A 124 5.97 -3.65 49.60
N SER A 125 5.93 -2.33 49.40
CA SER A 125 5.44 -1.39 50.43
C SER A 125 3.97 -1.62 50.81
N ILE A 126 3.12 -1.97 49.84
CA ILE A 126 1.70 -2.29 50.10
C ILE A 126 1.59 -3.54 50.97
N VAL A 127 2.35 -4.59 50.66
CA VAL A 127 2.36 -5.84 51.44
C VAL A 127 2.85 -5.58 52.86
N GLU A 128 3.97 -4.88 53.03
CA GLU A 128 4.51 -4.54 54.35
C GLU A 128 3.52 -3.73 55.21
N LYS A 129 2.84 -2.75 54.60
CA LYS A 129 1.79 -1.97 55.29
C LYS A 129 0.60 -2.85 55.67
N ALA A 130 0.16 -3.73 54.77
CA ALA A 130 -0.94 -4.65 55.05
C ALA A 130 -0.60 -5.60 56.20
N GLU A 131 0.62 -6.15 56.23
CA GLU A 131 1.11 -7.00 57.32
C GLU A 131 1.19 -6.23 58.65
N TYR A 132 1.70 -5.00 58.63
CA TYR A 132 1.74 -4.14 59.81
C TYR A 132 0.33 -3.86 60.35
N MET A 133 -0.60 -3.45 59.50
CA MET A 133 -1.99 -3.20 59.89
C MET A 133 -2.66 -4.46 60.44
N ALA A 134 -2.43 -5.63 59.83
CA ALA A 134 -2.97 -6.89 60.32
C ALA A 134 -2.45 -7.22 61.73
N LYS A 135 -1.16 -6.94 62.00
CA LYS A 135 -0.56 -7.13 63.33
C LYS A 135 -1.16 -6.18 64.37
N GLU A 136 -1.31 -4.91 64.03
CA GLU A 136 -1.92 -3.91 64.91
C GLU A 136 -3.38 -4.27 65.25
N ILE A 137 -4.17 -4.66 64.25
CA ILE A 137 -5.56 -5.12 64.44
C ILE A 137 -5.59 -6.33 65.37
N LYS A 138 -4.70 -7.30 65.18
CA LYS A 138 -4.61 -8.49 66.03
C LYS A 138 -4.31 -8.12 67.49
N ILE A 139 -3.32 -7.26 67.72
CA ILE A 139 -2.95 -6.82 69.07
C ILE A 139 -4.10 -6.04 69.72
N GLY A 140 -4.70 -5.10 68.98
CA GLY A 140 -5.84 -4.32 69.45
C GLY A 140 -7.05 -5.18 69.80
N SER A 141 -7.32 -6.23 69.01
CA SER A 141 -8.42 -7.18 69.26
C SER A 141 -8.20 -8.00 70.54
N ILE A 142 -6.96 -8.40 70.80
CA ILE A 142 -6.59 -9.11 72.05
C ILE A 142 -6.77 -8.18 73.24
N ARG A 143 -6.28 -6.95 73.17
CA ARG A 143 -6.43 -5.98 74.26
C ARG A 143 -7.90 -5.68 74.55
N TYR A 144 -8.71 -5.49 73.49
CA TYR A 144 -10.14 -5.28 73.65
C TYR A 144 -10.83 -6.48 74.32
N ALA A 145 -10.46 -7.72 73.95
CA ALA A 145 -11.01 -8.91 74.59
C ALA A 145 -10.63 -8.98 76.08
N ASP A 146 -9.40 -8.60 76.43
CA ASP A 146 -8.92 -8.53 77.81
C ASP A 146 -9.68 -7.48 78.62
N ASP A 147 -9.85 -6.26 78.08
CA ASP A 147 -10.61 -5.18 78.73
C ASP A 147 -12.07 -5.60 79.00
N VAL A 148 -12.71 -6.32 78.06
CA VAL A 148 -14.07 -6.86 78.22
C VAL A 148 -14.12 -7.94 79.30
N LEU A 149 -13.12 -8.84 79.34
CA LEU A 149 -13.04 -9.90 80.35
C LEU A 149 -12.76 -9.34 81.75
N GLU A 150 -11.91 -8.32 81.86
CA GLU A 150 -11.63 -7.60 83.11
C GLU A 150 -12.90 -6.96 83.67
N GLY A 151 -13.68 -6.28 82.83
CA GLY A 151 -14.97 -5.71 83.23
C GLY A 151 -15.98 -6.77 83.70
N LEU A 152 -16.03 -7.92 83.02
CA LEU A 152 -16.86 -9.05 83.43
C LEU A 152 -16.43 -9.61 84.79
N GLN A 153 -15.11 -9.77 85.01
CA GLN A 153 -14.56 -10.22 86.28
C GLN A 153 -14.93 -9.28 87.43
N TYR A 154 -14.78 -7.96 87.22
CA TYR A 154 -15.16 -6.97 88.22
C TYR A 154 -16.64 -7.06 88.60
N ASN A 155 -17.52 -7.18 87.60
CA ASN A 155 -18.96 -7.32 87.81
C ASN A 155 -19.29 -8.61 88.58
N LEU A 156 -18.68 -9.74 88.22
CA LEU A 156 -18.89 -11.02 88.91
C LEU A 156 -18.41 -10.97 90.36
N GLN A 157 -17.27 -10.32 90.63
CA GLN A 157 -16.76 -10.15 91.99
C GLN A 157 -17.73 -9.32 92.83
N SER A 158 -18.22 -8.20 92.29
CA SER A 158 -19.22 -7.36 92.95
C SER A 158 -20.49 -8.15 93.32
N ILE A 159 -21.00 -8.98 92.39
CA ILE A 159 -22.17 -9.83 92.63
C ILE A 159 -21.87 -10.89 93.70
N MET A 160 -20.69 -11.51 93.69
CA MET A 160 -20.31 -12.49 94.72
C MET A 160 -20.19 -11.87 96.10
N ASP A 161 -19.65 -10.65 96.19
CA ASP A 161 -19.53 -9.92 97.45
C ASP A 161 -20.91 -9.58 98.01
N GLU A 162 -21.87 -9.16 97.17
CA GLU A 162 -23.28 -8.97 97.56
C GLU A 162 -23.93 -10.27 98.05
N ILE A 163 -23.75 -11.39 97.33
CA ILE A 163 -24.29 -12.69 97.76
C ILE A 163 -23.70 -13.12 99.09
N SER A 164 -22.39 -12.95 99.29
CA SER A 164 -21.70 -13.29 100.54
C SER A 164 -22.25 -12.47 101.71
N THR A 165 -22.47 -11.17 101.49
CA THR A 165 -23.09 -10.26 102.45
C THR A 165 -24.50 -10.73 102.80
N ASN A 166 -25.37 -10.91 101.81
CA ASN A 166 -26.74 -11.38 102.01
C ASN A 166 -26.82 -12.74 102.74
N ARG A 167 -25.89 -13.67 102.43
CA ARG A 167 -25.81 -14.96 103.13
C ARG A 167 -25.42 -14.82 104.59
N SER A 168 -24.51 -13.88 104.90
CA SER A 168 -24.05 -13.63 106.27
C SER A 168 -25.19 -13.08 107.12
N GLU A 169 -26.00 -12.17 106.56
CA GLU A 169 -27.20 -11.61 107.20
C GLU A 169 -28.29 -12.65 107.48
N LEU A 170 -28.40 -13.72 106.67
CA LEU A 170 -29.35 -14.82 106.91
C LEU A 170 -28.91 -15.80 108.03
N SER A 171 -27.66 -15.69 108.49
CA SER A 171 -27.09 -16.53 109.54
C SER A 171 -27.01 -15.87 110.92
N GLU A 172 -27.51 -14.64 111.06
CA GLU A 172 -27.87 -13.97 112.33
C GLU A 172 -29.37 -14.14 112.65
#